data_AF-A0A5K7ZY18-F1
#
_entry.id   AF-A0A5K7ZY18-F1
#
_cell.length_a   1.000
_cell.length_b   1.000
_cell.length_c   1.000
_cell.angle_alpha   90.00
_cell.angle_beta   90.00
_cell.angle_gamma   90.00
#
_symmetry.space_group_name_H-M   'P 1'
#
loop_
_entity.id
_entity.type
_entity.pdbx_description
1 polymer ?
#
loop_
_entity_poly.entity_id
_entity_poly.type
_entity_poly.pdbx_seq_one_letter_code
_entity_poly.pdbx_strand_id
1 'polypeptide(L)'
;MFARRLFNYPSVGWDHPFAELNRMSRQMDRLANTLRARPGMPWMAAKVFPAVNLTEDKDKYYVRAELPGIKADALDIQVQNRKLTITGKRTIESEGENVRYHRREREAGKFSRIISLPGDIDANRVDAKMVDGMLTVAIGKLESSKPRQITVN
;
A
#
# COMPACT_ATOMS: atom_id res chain seq x y z
N MET A 1 -48.31 -63.51 -13.74
CA MET A 1 -47.97 -62.09 -13.45
C MET A 1 -46.81 -62.09 -12.48
N PHE A 2 -45.59 -61.82 -12.95
CA PHE A 2 -44.36 -61.97 -12.16
C PHE A 2 -43.43 -60.76 -12.29
N ALA A 3 -42.86 -60.43 -11.14
CA ALA A 3 -41.53 -59.87 -10.89
C ALA A 3 -41.29 -58.35 -10.91
N ARG A 4 -40.91 -57.87 -9.72
CA ARG A 4 -40.13 -56.66 -9.41
C ARG A 4 -38.76 -56.66 -10.12
N ARG A 5 -38.31 -55.48 -10.55
CA ARG A 5 -36.92 -55.00 -10.62
C ARG A 5 -36.98 -53.48 -10.31
N LEU A 6 -36.47 -52.96 -9.19
CA LEU A 6 -35.09 -52.79 -8.71
C LEU A 6 -34.21 -51.93 -9.63
N PHE A 7 -33.63 -50.90 -9.01
CA PHE A 7 -32.59 -49.95 -9.45
C PHE A 7 -33.04 -48.69 -10.22
N ASN A 8 -33.17 -47.59 -9.47
CA ASN A 8 -32.89 -46.26 -10.00
C ASN A 8 -31.77 -45.66 -9.12
N TYR A 9 -30.57 -45.54 -9.68
CA TYR A 9 -29.38 -45.02 -9.00
C TYR A 9 -29.55 -43.53 -8.68
N PRO A 10 -29.08 -43.03 -7.51
CA PRO A 10 -28.95 -41.59 -7.31
C PRO A 10 -27.78 -41.11 -8.18
N SER A 11 -28.05 -40.25 -9.16
CA SER A 11 -26.99 -39.49 -9.82
C SER A 11 -26.37 -38.54 -8.79
N VAL A 12 -25.20 -38.93 -8.30
CA VAL A 12 -24.31 -38.08 -7.49
C VAL A 12 -23.99 -36.84 -8.32
N GLY A 13 -24.31 -35.67 -7.75
CA GLY A 13 -24.18 -34.37 -8.40
C GLY A 13 -22.78 -34.12 -8.95
N TRP A 14 -22.73 -33.84 -10.25
CA TRP A 14 -21.52 -33.50 -10.99
C TRP A 14 -21.70 -32.20 -11.79
N ASP A 15 -22.50 -31.27 -11.25
CA ASP A 15 -22.60 -29.94 -11.82
C ASP A 15 -22.04 -28.90 -10.86
N HIS A 16 -20.88 -28.39 -11.28
CA HIS A 16 -20.31 -27.07 -11.00
C HIS A 16 -19.17 -26.99 -9.98
N PRO A 17 -17.96 -27.50 -10.31
CA PRO A 17 -16.72 -27.08 -9.64
C PRO A 17 -16.50 -25.56 -9.67
N PHE A 18 -17.18 -24.85 -10.58
CA PHE A 18 -17.12 -23.40 -10.73
C PHE A 18 -18.32 -22.64 -10.17
N ALA A 19 -19.38 -23.30 -9.68
CA ALA A 19 -20.51 -22.57 -9.06
C ALA A 19 -20.12 -21.96 -7.72
N GLU A 20 -19.30 -22.66 -6.95
CA GLU A 20 -18.69 -22.16 -5.71
C GLU A 20 -17.85 -20.91 -6.01
N LEU A 21 -17.00 -20.97 -7.04
CA LEU A 21 -16.16 -19.86 -7.48
C LEU A 21 -17.00 -18.68 -7.97
N ASN A 22 -18.06 -18.92 -8.75
CA ASN A 22 -18.95 -17.85 -9.20
C ASN A 22 -19.76 -17.23 -8.04
N ARG A 23 -20.07 -17.99 -6.99
CA ARG A 23 -20.69 -17.47 -5.76
C ARG A 23 -19.68 -16.64 -4.95
N MET A 24 -18.44 -17.11 -4.82
CA MET A 24 -17.34 -16.38 -4.19
C MET A 24 -17.02 -15.08 -4.93
N SER A 25 -16.92 -15.09 -6.27
CA SER A 25 -16.69 -13.89 -7.08
C SER A 25 -17.79 -12.85 -6.85
N ARG A 26 -19.07 -13.24 -6.85
CA ARG A 26 -20.19 -12.34 -6.55
C ARG A 26 -20.22 -11.86 -5.09
N GLN A 27 -19.66 -12.61 -4.16
CA GLN A 27 -19.50 -12.18 -2.77
C GLN A 27 -18.33 -11.20 -2.64
N MET A 28 -17.21 -11.44 -3.32
CA MET A 28 -16.06 -10.54 -3.40
C MET A 28 -16.43 -9.22 -4.09
N ASP A 29 -17.20 -9.24 -5.16
CA ASP A 29 -17.68 -8.04 -5.86
C ASP A 29 -18.59 -7.19 -4.97
N ARG A 30 -19.46 -7.84 -4.19
CA ARG A 30 -20.32 -7.15 -3.20
C ARG A 30 -19.50 -6.56 -2.05
N LEU A 31 -18.48 -7.27 -1.59
CA LEU A 31 -17.59 -6.79 -0.52
C LEU A 31 -16.73 -5.62 -1.02
N ALA A 32 -16.19 -5.71 -2.23
CA ALA A 32 -15.46 -4.63 -2.90
C ALA A 32 -16.34 -3.39 -3.14
N ASN A 33 -17.59 -3.58 -3.59
CA ASN A 33 -18.53 -2.48 -3.76
C ASN A 33 -18.96 -1.86 -2.42
N THR A 34 -19.11 -2.66 -1.36
CA THR A 34 -19.40 -2.16 -0.01
C THR A 34 -18.21 -1.40 0.59
N LEU A 35 -16.98 -1.86 0.33
CA LEU A 35 -15.76 -1.16 0.71
C LEU A 35 -15.55 0.14 -0.08
N ARG A 36 -15.94 0.17 -1.36
CA ARG A 36 -15.96 1.39 -2.20
C ARG A 36 -17.07 2.37 -1.83
N ALA A 37 -18.21 1.88 -1.36
CA ALA A 37 -19.39 2.69 -1.02
C ALA A 37 -19.38 3.22 0.43
N ARG A 38 -18.42 2.83 1.27
CA ARG A 38 -18.22 3.40 2.61
C ARG A 38 -17.42 4.70 2.52
N PRO A 39 -18.03 5.88 2.79
CA PRO A 39 -17.28 7.11 2.94
C PRO A 39 -16.37 6.95 4.17
N GLY A 40 -15.05 6.98 3.99
CA GLY A 40 -14.11 6.92 5.11
C GLY A 40 -13.30 5.63 5.28
N MET A 41 -13.23 4.74 4.27
CA MET A 41 -12.24 3.65 4.23
C MET A 41 -11.23 3.84 3.06
N PRO A 42 -10.30 4.82 3.14
CA PRO A 42 -9.45 5.25 2.01
C PRO A 42 -8.29 4.28 1.72
N TRP A 43 -8.11 3.26 2.55
CA TRP A 43 -6.91 2.42 2.55
C TRP A 43 -6.76 1.47 1.35
N MET A 44 -7.78 1.37 0.48
CA MET A 44 -7.70 0.61 -0.79
C MET A 44 -7.76 1.50 -2.05
N ALA A 45 -7.74 2.83 -1.89
CA ALA A 45 -7.75 3.78 -3.01
C ALA A 45 -6.39 4.46 -3.27
N ALA A 46 -5.29 3.98 -2.69
CA ALA A 46 -3.98 4.50 -3.02
C ALA A 46 -3.49 3.93 -4.35
N LYS A 47 -3.94 4.48 -5.49
CA LYS A 47 -3.20 4.36 -6.75
C LYS A 47 -2.03 5.35 -6.77
N VAL A 48 -1.14 5.12 -5.79
CA VAL A 48 0.27 5.47 -5.70
C VAL A 48 0.62 6.96 -5.79
N PHE A 49 0.41 7.66 -4.68
CA PHE A 49 1.19 8.83 -4.30
C PHE A 49 1.60 8.71 -2.82
N PRO A 50 2.80 9.13 -2.43
CA PRO A 50 3.97 9.40 -3.28
C PRO A 50 4.57 8.13 -3.89
N ALA A 51 5.23 8.30 -5.05
CA ALA A 51 6.23 7.35 -5.54
C ALA A 51 7.44 7.38 -4.59
N VAL A 52 8.00 6.21 -4.31
CA VAL A 52 9.05 6.06 -3.29
C VAL A 52 10.15 5.14 -3.78
N ASN A 53 11.39 5.54 -3.57
CA ASN A 53 12.57 4.69 -3.67
C ASN A 53 13.15 4.44 -2.28
N LEU A 54 13.54 3.19 -2.03
CA LEU A 54 14.31 2.78 -0.85
C LEU A 54 15.68 2.31 -1.33
N THR A 55 16.73 2.90 -0.77
CA THR A 55 18.13 2.55 -1.03
C THR A 55 18.89 2.43 0.28
N GLU A 56 20.06 1.80 0.30
CA GLU A 56 20.90 1.70 1.47
C GLU A 56 22.39 1.86 1.11
N ASP A 57 23.16 2.34 2.09
CA ASP A 57 24.62 2.20 2.09
C ASP A 57 25.06 1.31 3.28
N LYS A 58 26.32 1.38 3.71
CA LYS A 58 26.83 0.59 4.84
C LYS A 58 26.19 0.96 6.17
N ASP A 59 25.78 2.22 6.35
CA ASP A 59 25.40 2.78 7.65
C ASP A 59 23.95 3.24 7.72
N LYS A 60 23.27 3.49 6.60
CA LYS A 60 21.93 4.09 6.56
C LYS A 60 21.02 3.49 5.50
N TYR A 61 19.72 3.55 5.78
CA TYR A 61 18.65 3.47 4.79
C TYR A 61 18.25 4.87 4.34
N TYR A 62 17.96 5.04 3.05
CA TYR A 62 17.45 6.28 2.47
C TYR A 62 16.11 6.00 1.79
N VAL A 63 15.07 6.68 2.26
CA VAL A 63 13.76 6.69 1.61
C VAL A 63 13.56 8.03 0.94
N ARG A 64 13.36 8.01 -0.38
CA ARG A 64 13.11 9.21 -1.20
C ARG A 64 11.68 9.16 -1.73
N ALA A 65 10.90 10.21 -1.47
CA ALA A 65 9.49 10.28 -1.85
C ALA A 65 9.19 11.56 -2.64
N GLU A 66 8.48 11.40 -3.76
CA GLU A 66 8.04 12.51 -4.61
C GLU A 66 6.77 13.16 -4.06
N LEU A 67 6.90 14.36 -3.50
CA LEU A 67 5.85 15.11 -2.83
C LEU A 67 5.73 16.57 -3.35
N PRO A 68 5.59 16.80 -4.68
CA PRO A 68 5.54 18.15 -5.24
C PRO A 68 4.29 18.92 -4.80
N GLY A 69 4.52 20.17 -4.37
CA GLY A 69 3.47 21.09 -3.93
C GLY A 69 2.96 20.82 -2.51
N ILE A 70 3.66 20.02 -1.72
CA ILE A 70 3.37 19.79 -0.30
C ILE A 70 4.47 20.45 0.53
N LYS A 71 4.08 21.16 1.60
CA LYS A 71 5.01 21.75 2.55
C LYS A 71 5.50 20.70 3.56
N ALA A 72 6.73 20.83 4.03
CA ALA A 72 7.32 19.87 4.97
C ALA A 72 6.56 19.79 6.31
N ASP A 73 6.04 20.91 6.80
CA ASP A 73 5.24 21.01 8.02
C ASP A 73 3.85 20.36 7.91
N ALA A 74 3.38 20.08 6.71
CA ALA A 74 2.12 19.39 6.44
C ALA A 74 2.27 17.86 6.38
N LEU A 75 3.48 17.33 6.60
CA LEU A 75 3.78 15.90 6.60
C LEU A 75 3.93 15.38 8.02
N ASP A 76 3.35 14.21 8.28
CA ASP A 76 3.59 13.42 9.48
C ASP A 76 4.47 12.21 9.10
N ILE A 77 5.67 12.17 9.68
CA ILE A 77 6.70 11.17 9.37
C ILE A 77 7.04 10.43 10.67
N GLN A 78 6.82 9.13 10.69
CA GLN A 78 7.03 8.30 11.87
C GLN A 78 7.90 7.09 11.54
N VAL A 79 8.81 6.76 12.44
CA VAL A 79 9.70 5.60 12.31
C VAL A 79 9.52 4.72 13.54
N GLN A 80 9.06 3.48 13.33
CA GLN A 80 8.86 2.51 14.39
C GLN A 80 8.99 1.08 13.86
N ASN A 81 9.64 0.18 14.61
CA ASN A 81 9.67 -1.26 14.32
C ASN A 81 10.06 -1.60 12.87
N ARG A 82 11.14 -0.98 12.36
CA ARG A 82 11.60 -1.09 10.95
C ARG A 82 10.58 -0.62 9.92
N LYS A 83 9.61 0.22 10.30
CA LYS A 83 8.65 0.82 9.38
C LYS A 83 8.80 2.33 9.41
N LEU A 84 8.87 2.92 8.22
CA LEU A 84 8.71 4.34 8.00
C LEU A 84 7.28 4.59 7.50
N THR A 85 6.53 5.41 8.21
CA THR A 85 5.21 5.87 7.79
C THR A 85 5.30 7.33 7.36
N ILE A 86 4.82 7.64 6.16
CA ILE A 86 4.73 8.99 5.62
C ILE A 86 3.26 9.27 5.34
N THR A 87 2.69 10.22 6.08
CA THR A 87 1.28 10.60 5.99
C THR A 87 1.16 12.08 5.63
N GLY A 88 0.17 12.43 4.81
CA GLY A 88 -0.08 13.81 4.44
C GLY A 88 -1.34 13.98 3.60
N LYS A 89 -1.54 15.21 3.12
CA LYS A 89 -2.65 15.55 2.22
C LYS A 89 -2.14 16.42 1.09
N ARG A 90 -2.45 16.01 -0.14
CA ARG A 90 -2.29 16.85 -1.33
C ARG A 90 -3.61 17.57 -1.60
N THR A 91 -3.55 18.89 -1.65
CA THR A 91 -4.69 19.73 -2.05
C THR A 91 -4.42 20.25 -3.45
N ILE A 92 -5.47 20.26 -4.29
CA ILE A 92 -5.47 20.96 -5.57
C ILE A 92 -6.60 21.98 -5.44
N GLU A 93 -6.27 23.25 -5.65
CA GLU A 93 -7.24 24.34 -5.57
C GLU A 93 -8.24 24.24 -6.72
N SER A 94 -9.44 24.77 -6.51
CA SER A 94 -10.41 24.90 -7.59
C SER A 94 -9.95 26.00 -8.54
N GLU A 95 -10.02 25.74 -9.85
CA GLU A 95 -9.69 26.74 -10.87
C GLU A 95 -10.82 27.78 -11.06
N GLY A 96 -11.92 27.66 -10.30
CA GLY A 96 -13.07 28.59 -10.34
C GLY A 96 -14.27 28.07 -11.15
N GLU A 97 -15.40 28.78 -11.07
CA GLU A 97 -16.69 28.33 -11.63
C GLU A 97 -16.77 28.37 -13.15
N ASN A 98 -15.89 29.15 -13.82
CA ASN A 98 -15.88 29.34 -15.27
C ASN A 98 -14.68 28.69 -15.98
N VAL A 99 -14.04 27.70 -15.34
CA VAL A 99 -12.92 26.96 -15.95
C VAL A 99 -13.35 25.58 -16.43
N ARG A 100 -13.10 25.30 -17.71
CA ARG A 100 -13.32 23.98 -18.32
C ARG A 100 -12.03 23.20 -18.37
N TYR A 101 -11.98 22.08 -17.67
CA TYR A 101 -10.89 21.12 -17.83
C TYR A 101 -10.96 20.46 -19.22
N HIS A 102 -9.87 20.57 -19.98
CA HIS A 102 -9.65 19.73 -21.17
C HIS A 102 -9.02 18.39 -20.79
N ARG A 103 -8.30 18.33 -19.66
CA ARG A 103 -7.59 17.16 -19.14
C ARG A 103 -7.29 17.35 -17.65
N ARG A 104 -7.38 16.29 -16.84
CA ARG A 104 -7.08 16.32 -15.40
C ARG A 104 -6.38 15.02 -14.99
N GLU A 105 -5.06 15.10 -14.81
CA GLU A 105 -4.22 13.94 -14.46
C GLU A 105 -3.69 14.01 -13.02
N ARG A 106 -3.72 15.19 -12.39
CA ARG A 106 -3.24 15.38 -11.02
C ARG A 106 -4.32 14.94 -10.02
N GLU A 107 -3.96 14.00 -9.15
CA GLU A 107 -4.82 13.56 -8.06
C GLU A 107 -4.66 14.45 -6.81
N ALA A 108 -5.76 14.68 -6.10
CA ALA A 108 -5.80 15.30 -4.78
C ALA A 108 -6.33 14.30 -3.75
N GLY A 109 -5.92 14.43 -2.49
CA GLY A 109 -6.40 13.53 -1.44
C GLY A 109 -5.42 13.37 -0.28
N LYS A 110 -5.87 12.65 0.74
CA LYS A 110 -5.01 12.17 1.82
C LYS A 110 -4.25 10.94 1.36
N PHE A 111 -3.00 10.80 1.78
CA PHE A 111 -2.19 9.62 1.54
C PHE A 111 -1.51 9.15 2.82
N SER A 112 -1.23 7.85 2.88
CA SER A 112 -0.39 7.25 3.91
C SER A 112 0.40 6.11 3.26
N ARG A 113 1.74 6.20 3.32
CA ARG A 113 2.65 5.18 2.80
C ARG A 113 3.42 4.59 3.96
N ILE A 114 3.36 3.28 4.08
CA ILE A 114 4.15 2.50 5.04
C ILE A 114 5.22 1.77 4.23
N ILE A 115 6.48 2.02 4.58
CA ILE A 115 7.65 1.41 3.96
C ILE A 115 8.34 0.55 5.00
N SER A 116 8.42 -0.76 4.72
CA SER A 116 9.19 -1.70 5.54
C SER A 116 10.68 -1.59 5.18
N LEU A 117 11.53 -1.47 6.19
CA LEU A 117 12.97 -1.41 6.06
C LEU A 117 13.57 -2.82 6.17
N PRO A 118 14.64 -3.14 5.42
CA PRO A 118 15.21 -4.49 5.36
C PRO A 118 15.78 -5.01 6.69
N GLY A 119 16.37 -4.12 7.49
CA GLY A 119 17.10 -4.47 8.71
C GLY A 119 16.75 -3.58 9.88
N ASP A 120 17.42 -3.83 11.01
CA ASP A 120 17.18 -3.08 12.24
C ASP A 120 17.71 -1.66 12.13
N ILE A 121 17.00 -0.75 12.80
CA ILE A 121 17.24 0.68 12.71
C ILE A 121 17.53 1.27 14.08
N ASP A 122 18.30 2.35 14.06
CA ASP A 122 18.46 3.24 15.21
C ASP A 122 17.53 4.43 15.04
N ALA A 123 16.41 4.42 15.77
CA ALA A 123 15.40 5.47 15.72
C ALA A 123 15.90 6.84 16.22
N ASN A 124 17.03 6.89 16.94
CA ASN A 124 17.64 8.15 17.38
C ASN A 124 18.48 8.79 16.27
N ARG A 125 18.81 8.06 15.21
CA ARG A 125 19.65 8.51 14.09
C ARG A 125 18.83 8.68 12.82
N VAL A 126 17.80 9.53 12.89
CA VAL A 126 16.92 9.86 11.77
C VAL A 126 17.09 11.32 11.38
N ASP A 127 17.28 11.57 10.09
CA ASP A 127 17.29 12.92 9.49
C ASP A 127 16.30 12.96 8.34
N ALA A 128 15.58 14.07 8.19
CA ALA A 128 14.59 14.25 7.12
C ALA A 128 14.73 15.63 6.50
N LYS A 129 14.79 15.68 5.18
CA LYS A 129 14.92 16.94 4.41
C LYS A 129 13.98 16.93 3.23
N MET A 130 13.43 18.10 2.93
CA MET A 130 12.58 18.31 1.76
C MET A 130 13.17 19.42 0.89
N VAL A 131 13.48 19.10 -0.36
CA VAL A 131 14.06 20.03 -1.34
C VAL A 131 13.32 19.84 -2.65
N ASP A 132 12.81 20.92 -3.24
CA ASP A 132 12.12 20.92 -4.54
C ASP A 132 10.99 19.88 -4.68
N GLY A 133 10.24 19.67 -3.59
CA GLY A 133 9.15 18.68 -3.57
C GLY A 133 9.62 17.23 -3.45
N MET A 134 10.90 16.99 -3.16
CA MET A 134 11.44 15.66 -2.88
C MET A 134 11.80 15.53 -1.41
N LEU A 135 11.13 14.59 -0.72
CA LEU A 135 11.46 14.23 0.65
C LEU A 135 12.56 13.16 0.63
N THR A 136 13.62 13.36 1.43
CA THR A 136 14.64 12.37 1.72
C THR A 136 14.66 12.11 3.22
N VAL A 137 14.40 10.86 3.63
CA VAL A 137 14.53 10.40 5.01
C VAL A 137 15.73 9.46 5.09
N ALA A 138 16.71 9.82 5.89
CA ALA A 138 17.90 9.02 6.18
C ALA A 138 17.77 8.40 7.58
N ILE A 139 17.84 7.07 7.66
CA ILE A 139 17.63 6.30 8.90
C ILE A 139 18.88 5.47 9.16
N GLY A 140 19.51 5.67 10.31
CA GLY A 140 20.68 4.90 10.74
C GLY A 140 20.36 3.41 10.91
N LYS A 141 21.23 2.55 10.40
CA LYS A 141 21.24 1.12 10.72
C LYS A 141 21.70 0.92 12.15
N LEU A 142 21.10 -0.04 12.84
CA LEU A 142 21.58 -0.43 14.17
C LEU A 142 22.95 -1.09 14.03
N GLU A 143 23.92 -0.76 14.90
CA GLU A 143 25.29 -1.30 14.82
C GLU A 143 25.33 -2.84 14.89
N SER A 144 24.39 -3.47 15.59
CA SER A 144 24.24 -4.93 15.64
C SER A 144 23.79 -5.56 14.32
N SER A 145 23.21 -4.77 13.41
CA SER A 145 22.72 -5.20 12.10
C SER A 145 23.79 -5.13 11.01
N LYS A 146 24.99 -4.60 11.32
CA LYS A 146 26.10 -4.57 10.37
C LYS A 146 26.69 -5.98 10.18
N PRO A 147 27.05 -6.36 8.94
CA PRO A 147 27.69 -7.65 8.68
C PRO A 147 28.96 -7.82 9.51
N ARG A 148 29.09 -8.93 10.22
CA ARG A 148 30.31 -9.28 10.95
C ARG A 148 31.20 -10.12 10.05
N GLN A 149 32.48 -9.77 9.95
CA GLN A 149 33.46 -10.58 9.25
C GLN A 149 33.82 -11.78 10.14
N ILE A 150 33.71 -13.00 9.61
CA ILE A 150 34.12 -14.23 10.29
C ILE A 150 35.40 -14.71 9.61
N THR A 151 36.49 -14.81 10.35
CA THR A 151 37.72 -15.44 9.86
C THR A 151 37.60 -16.94 10.01
N VAL A 152 37.83 -17.69 8.94
CA VAL A 152 37.94 -19.15 8.98
C VAL A 152 39.37 -19.49 9.38
N ASN A 153 39.53 -20.30 10.44
CA ASN A 153 40.81 -20.86 10.89
C ASN A 153 40.98 -22.28 10.36
#